data_AF-A0A932FYY9-F1
#
_entry.id   AF-A0A932FYY9-F1
#
_cell.length_a   1.000
_cell.length_b   1.000
_cell.length_c   1.000
_cell.angle_alpha   90.00
_cell.angle_beta   90.00
_cell.angle_gamma   90.00
#
_symmetry.space_group_name_H-M   'P 1'
#
loop_
_entity.id
_entity.type
_entity.pdbx_description
1 polymer ?
#
loop_
_entity_poly.entity_id
_entity_poly.type
_entity_poly.pdbx_seq_one_letter_code
_entity_poly.pdbx_strand_id
1 'polypeptide(L)' 'MVAVLGALVRARQIAVEEKEGVHRCLAAFHDGRGDFADYVLRERSSAAGCDRVATFDKTLSKEEGFVLP' A
#
# COMPACT_ATOMS: atom_id res chain seq x y z
N MET A 1 7.80 11.74 -3.29
CA MET A 1 7.68 10.37 -3.85
C MET A 1 6.29 10.09 -4.42
N VAL A 2 5.21 10.30 -3.66
CA VAL A 2 3.81 10.02 -4.06
C VAL A 2 3.42 10.57 -5.44
N ALA A 3 3.76 11.83 -5.75
CA ALA A 3 3.42 12.45 -7.04
C ALA A 3 4.02 11.72 -8.25
N VAL A 4 5.25 11.20 -8.11
CA VAL A 4 5.94 10.46 -9.18
C VAL A 4 5.27 9.10 -9.41
N LEU A 5 5.02 8.32 -8.35
CA LEU A 5 4.28 7.06 -8.51
C LEU A 5 2.86 7.30 -9.06
N GLY A 6 2.18 8.34 -8.59
CA GLY A 6 0.87 8.72 -9.12
C GLY A 6 0.90 9.03 -10.61
N ALA A 7 1.97 9.66 -11.11
CA ALA A 7 2.17 9.89 -12.54
C ALA A 7 2.41 8.57 -13.29
N LEU A 8 3.25 7.67 -12.75
CA LEU A 8 3.52 6.36 -13.35
C LEU A 8 2.25 5.51 -13.46
N VAL A 9 1.41 5.47 -12.42
CA VAL A 9 0.16 4.70 -12.45
C VAL A 9 -0.87 5.24 -13.45
N ARG A 10 -0.79 6.54 -13.77
CA ARG A 10 -1.63 7.16 -14.82
C ARG A 10 -1.02 7.07 -16.22
N ALA A 11 0.27 6.76 -16.34
CA ALA A 11 0.94 6.69 -17.63
C ALA A 11 0.34 5.58 -18.49
N ARG A 12 -0.03 5.89 -19.74
CA ARG A 12 -0.66 4.93 -20.67
C ARG A 12 0.30 3.82 -21.12
N GLN A 13 1.59 4.08 -21.03
CA GLN A 13 2.67 3.18 -21.41
C GLN A 13 3.02 2.15 -20.32
N ILE A 14 2.48 2.33 -19.11
CA ILE A 14 2.75 1.45 -17.98
C ILE A 14 1.50 0.64 -17.69
N ALA A 15 1.61 -0.68 -17.86
CA ALA A 15 0.58 -1.60 -17.40
C ALA A 15 0.71 -1.76 -15.89
N VAL A 16 -0.36 -1.46 -15.17
CA VAL A 16 -0.44 -1.62 -13.72
C VAL A 16 -1.48 -2.67 -13.42
N GLU A 17 -1.06 -3.74 -12.75
CA GLU A 17 -1.97 -4.75 -12.24
C GLU A 17 -2.87 -4.15 -11.18
N GLU A 18 -4.16 -4.50 -11.22
CA GLU A 18 -5.13 -4.11 -10.20
C GLU A 18 -5.10 -2.60 -9.91
N LYS A 19 -5.22 -1.79 -10.98
CA LYS A 19 -5.01 -0.34 -10.95
C LYS A 19 -5.81 0.38 -9.85
N GLU A 20 -7.03 -0.06 -9.56
CA GLU A 20 -7.83 0.52 -8.48
C GLU A 20 -7.25 0.23 -7.09
N GLY A 21 -6.77 -1.00 -6.85
CA GLY A 21 -6.06 -1.37 -5.62
C GLY A 21 -4.78 -0.54 -5.46
N VAL A 22 -4.04 -0.35 -6.54
CA VAL A 22 -2.85 0.52 -6.55
C VAL A 22 -3.21 1.98 -6.26
N HIS A 23 -4.35 2.48 -6.73
CA HIS A 23 -4.83 3.82 -6.38
C HIS A 23 -5.17 3.95 -4.89
N ARG A 24 -5.80 2.93 -4.28
CA ARG A 24 -6.01 2.90 -2.82
C ARG A 24 -4.69 2.88 -2.04
N CYS A 25 -3.72 2.10 -2.51
CA CYS A 25 -2.37 2.07 -1.93
C CYS A 25 -1.69 3.45 -2.00
N LEU A 26 -1.82 4.17 -3.12
CA LEU A 26 -1.25 5.51 -3.27
C LEU A 26 -1.86 6.53 -2.31
N ALA A 27 -3.17 6.44 -2.07
CA ALA A 27 -3.84 7.26 -1.08
C ALA A 27 -3.35 6.94 0.33
N ALA A 28 -3.30 5.66 0.70
CA ALA A 28 -2.81 5.25 2.02
C ALA A 28 -1.33 5.61 2.24
N PHE A 29 -0.49 5.47 1.22
CA PHE A 29 0.92 5.87 1.28
C PHE A 29 1.12 7.39 1.40
N HIS A 30 0.19 8.19 0.86
CA HIS A 30 0.27 9.63 1.02
C HIS A 30 0.10 10.06 2.48
N ASP A 31 -0.78 9.39 3.22
CA ASP A 31 -1.18 9.80 4.57
C ASP A 31 -0.47 9.02 5.70
N GLY A 32 0.05 7.84 5.40
CA GLY A 32 0.63 6.96 6.41
C GLY A 32 2.15 7.02 6.53
N ARG A 33 2.69 6.25 7.49
CA ARG A 33 4.11 6.29 7.91
C ARG A 33 5.03 5.24 7.27
N GLY A 34 4.47 4.24 6.61
CA GLY A 34 5.22 3.20 5.88
C GLY A 34 5.69 3.60 4.48
N ASP A 35 6.43 2.71 3.84
CA ASP A 35 6.77 2.81 2.43
C ASP A 35 5.60 2.38 1.55
N PHE A 36 5.60 2.78 0.27
CA PHE A 36 4.53 2.43 -0.66
C PHE A 36 4.29 0.90 -0.75
N ALA A 37 5.37 0.11 -0.69
CA ALA A 37 5.29 -1.35 -0.74
C ALA A 37 4.51 -1.95 0.43
N ASP A 38 4.54 -1.32 1.61
CA ASP A 38 3.80 -1.78 2.78
C ASP A 38 2.30 -1.74 2.51
N TYR A 39 1.80 -0.64 1.95
CA TYR A 39 0.37 -0.50 1.63
C TYR A 39 -0.06 -1.43 0.50
N VAL A 40 0.82 -1.74 -0.46
CA VAL A 40 0.56 -2.76 -1.47
C VAL A 40 0.43 -4.14 -0.83
N LEU A 41 1.33 -4.50 0.08
CA LEU A 41 1.26 -5.75 0.86
C LEU A 41 -0.05 -5.84 1.65
N ARG A 42 -0.45 -4.77 2.33
CA ARG A 42 -1.71 -4.68 3.07
C ARG A 42 -2.92 -4.86 2.17
N GLU A 43 -2.97 -4.14 1.04
CA GLU A 43 -4.07 -4.21 0.08
C GLU A 43 -4.23 -5.62 -0.50
N ARG A 44 -3.13 -6.25 -0.91
CA ARG A 44 -3.14 -7.62 -1.46
C ARG A 44 -3.51 -8.65 -0.40
N SER A 45 -3.04 -8.50 0.83
CA SER A 45 -3.40 -9.39 1.94
C SER A 45 -4.88 -9.28 2.28
N SER A 46 -5.41 -8.05 2.31
CA SER A 46 -6.85 -7.80 2.48
C SER A 46 -7.68 -8.41 1.35
N ALA A 47 -7.27 -8.24 0.09
CA ALA A 47 -7.91 -8.87 -1.07
C ALA A 47 -7.88 -10.41 -1.03
N ALA A 48 -6.88 -10.98 -0.35
CA ALA A 48 -6.79 -12.42 -0.09
C ALA A 48 -7.59 -12.89 1.14
N GLY A 49 -8.29 -11.98 1.84
CA GLY A 49 -9.11 -12.28 3.01
C GLY A 49 -8.36 -12.26 4.34
N CYS A 50 -7.14 -11.71 4.39
CA CYS A 50 -6.42 -11.53 5.65
C CYS A 50 -6.90 -10.26 6.37
N ASP A 51 -7.11 -10.36 7.69
CA ASP A 51 -7.55 -9.22 8.49
C ASP A 51 -6.42 -8.19 8.73
N ARG A 52 -5.19 -8.67 8.96
CA ARG A 52 -4.01 -7.84 9.26
C ARG A 52 -2.72 -8.43 8.72
N VAL A 53 -1.73 -7.56 8.49
CA VAL A 53 -0.36 -7.91 8.11
C VAL A 53 0.55 -7.80 9.33
N ALA A 54 1.20 -8.91 9.69
CA ALA A 54 2.22 -8.90 10.74
C ALA A 54 3.50 -8.20 10.23
N THR A 55 4.06 -7.30 11.04
CA THR A 55 5.31 -6.59 10.73
C THR A 55 6.20 -6.47 11.97
N PHE A 56 7.51 -6.45 11.77
CA PHE A 56 8.48 -6.15 12.84
C PHE A 56 8.80 -4.66 12.97
N ASP A 57 8.30 -3.84 12.04
CA ASP A 57 8.44 -2.38 12.11
C ASP A 57 7.45 -1.82 13.14
N LYS A 58 8.00 -1.24 14.22
CA LYS A 58 7.24 -0.66 15.33
C LYS A 58 6.49 0.62 14.97
N THR A 59 6.93 1.32 13.94
CA THR A 59 6.27 2.52 13.43
C THR A 59 5.11 2.11 12.54
N LEU A 60 5.36 1.18 11.60
CA LEU A 60 4.34 0.67 10.69
C LEU A 60 3.24 -0.10 11.42
N SER A 61 3.54 -0.82 12.50
CA SER A 61 2.53 -1.54 13.29
C SER A 61 1.46 -0.65 13.94
N LYS A 62 1.67 0.68 13.94
CA LYS A 62 0.69 1.68 14.38
C LYS A 62 -0.23 2.16 13.26
N GLU A 63 0.03 1.77 12.01
CA GLU A 63 -0.84 1.99 10.86
C GLU A 63 -1.99 0.97 10.84
N GLU A 64 -3.12 1.37 10.29
CA GLU A 64 -4.29 0.50 10.16
C GLU A 64 -3.99 -0.69 9.25
N GLY A 65 -4.37 -1.89 9.70
CA GLY A 65 -4.15 -3.15 8.97
C GLY A 65 -2.80 -3.79 9.21
N PHE A 66 -1.95 -3.20 10.07
CA PHE A 66 -0.69 -3.81 10.52
C PHE A 66 -0.74 -4.21 11.99
N VAL A 67 0.10 -5.17 12.38
CA VAL A 67 0.21 -5.64 13.77
C VAL A 67 1.64 -6.11 14.07
N LEU A 68 2.09 -5.95 15.31
CA LEU A 68 3.29 -6.67 15.78
C LEU A 68 2.91 -8.13 16.09
N PRO A 69 3.79 -9.10 15.81
CA PRO A 69 3.61 -10.49 16.26
C PRO A 69 3.47 -10.62 17.78
#